data_AF-A0A510TGE5-F1
#
_entry.id   AF-A0A510TGE5-F1
#
_cell.length_a   1.000
_cell.length_b   1.000
_cell.length_c   1.000
_cell.angle_alpha   90.00
_cell.angle_beta   90.00
_cell.angle_gamma   90.00
#
_symmetry.space_group_name_H-M   'P 1'
#
loop_
_entity.id
_entity.type
_entity.pdbx_description
1 polymer ?
#
loop_
_entity_poly.entity_id
_entity_poly.type
_entity_poly.pdbx_seq_one_letter_code
_entity_poly.pdbx_strand_id
1 'polypeptide(L)'
;MRFGPGWKADPSIRRALPAYLREAPALTGRGWTARPTRHPPVCRPCRRTENRFHGRQSDRDHAGMDLAAWHLTHDLDDFLTRGTGFLRSRPALHTVPLTVTDMLRRQGLHVYGDGAPLFGTLEDARGGVRAVLFHTPPQALSLTPLAAQDAMALAERLADLRHPVTRISAERDTAEAFADAWPLRTGVTAVLDARQRLYRLVELAVPEPPPAGRARVAGPGDRELLMRWHDEFVVAAGLRMGREPGEWADARLAYGGITLWEAPDGTPVSMAGATPEIAGQVRVAPVYTPAHLRGRGYAGAVTAEVSRAALERGATEVLLFTDLANPTSNALYQRLGYRGVADFATYAFED
;
A
#
# COMPACT_ATOMS: atom_id res chain seq x y z
N MET A 1 -14.22 -16.09 46.13
CA MET A 1 -14.52 -14.80 46.78
C MET A 1 -15.26 -13.93 45.78
N ARG A 2 -16.38 -13.33 46.20
CA ARG A 2 -17.23 -12.44 45.39
C ARG A 2 -16.66 -11.01 45.38
N PHE A 3 -16.64 -10.37 44.22
CA PHE A 3 -16.72 -8.92 43.97
C PHE A 3 -17.52 -8.82 42.65
N GLY A 4 -18.61 -8.06 42.45
CA GLY A 4 -18.99 -6.72 42.93
C GLY A 4 -19.07 -5.81 41.69
N PRO A 5 -20.26 -5.39 41.19
CA PRO A 5 -20.40 -4.70 39.91
C PRO A 5 -20.36 -3.17 40.08
N GLY A 6 -19.83 -2.45 39.09
CA GLY A 6 -20.14 -1.02 38.94
C GLY A 6 -19.03 -0.17 38.32
N TRP A 7 -19.04 -0.01 37.00
CA TRP A 7 -18.61 1.22 36.36
C TRP A 7 -19.71 1.67 35.38
N LYS A 8 -20.37 2.78 35.72
CA LYS A 8 -21.31 3.49 34.85
C LYS A 8 -20.49 4.36 33.90
N ALA A 9 -20.81 4.29 32.60
CA ALA A 9 -20.22 5.16 31.59
C ALA A 9 -20.67 6.62 31.77
N ASP A 10 -19.72 7.53 31.66
CA ASP A 10 -19.90 8.99 31.60
C ASP A 10 -20.62 9.37 30.28
N PRO A 11 -21.71 10.18 30.30
CA PRO A 11 -22.49 10.51 29.10
C PRO A 11 -21.92 11.66 28.24
N SER A 12 -20.69 12.13 28.44
CA SER A 12 -20.15 13.29 27.70
C SER A 12 -19.41 12.98 26.38
N ILE A 13 -19.34 11.72 25.92
CA ILE A 13 -18.72 11.37 24.62
C ILE A 13 -19.80 11.23 23.52
N ARG A 14 -20.24 12.37 22.97
CA ARG A 14 -20.94 12.41 21.67
C ARG A 14 -20.56 13.68 20.90
N ARG A 15 -19.72 13.51 19.87
CA ARG A 15 -19.47 14.32 18.64
C ARG A 15 -17.97 14.17 18.32
N ALA A 16 -17.51 13.68 17.17
CA ALA A 16 -18.04 13.80 15.82
C ALA A 16 -17.83 12.50 15.02
N LEU A 17 -18.88 12.08 14.30
CA LEU A 17 -18.85 11.07 13.24
C LEU A 17 -19.34 11.75 11.94
N PRO A 18 -18.77 11.42 10.76
CA PRO A 18 -19.18 11.97 9.47
C PRO A 18 -20.64 11.64 9.09
N ALA A 19 -21.27 12.53 8.33
CA ALA A 19 -22.71 12.60 8.09
C ALA A 19 -23.31 11.57 7.11
N TYR A 20 -22.57 10.54 6.66
CA TYR A 20 -23.11 9.55 5.70
C TYR A 20 -23.76 8.32 6.36
N LEU A 21 -23.83 8.26 7.70
CA LEU A 21 -24.48 7.17 8.45
C LEU A 21 -25.82 7.57 9.10
N ARG A 22 -26.53 8.57 8.56
CA ARG A 22 -27.87 8.90 9.01
C ARG A 22 -28.89 8.64 7.90
N GLU A 23 -29.80 7.72 8.23
CA GLU A 23 -31.15 7.56 7.66
C GLU A 23 -31.26 6.80 6.32
N ALA A 24 -31.60 5.52 6.45
CA ALA A 24 -32.42 4.81 5.46
C ALA A 24 -33.91 5.00 5.83
N PRO A 25 -34.77 5.52 4.95
CA PRO A 25 -36.21 5.48 5.18
C PRO A 25 -36.81 4.15 4.72
N ALA A 26 -37.69 3.62 5.56
CA ALA A 26 -38.56 2.48 5.27
C ALA A 26 -39.49 2.77 4.09
N LEU A 27 -39.57 1.83 3.15
CA LEU A 27 -40.57 1.82 2.09
C LEU A 27 -41.89 1.26 2.65
N THR A 28 -42.92 2.11 2.76
CA THR A 28 -44.33 1.69 2.78
C THR A 28 -45.13 2.56 1.81
N GLY A 29 -45.98 1.92 1.00
CA GLY A 29 -46.50 2.45 -0.25
C GLY A 29 -47.86 3.18 -0.21
N ARG A 30 -48.46 3.22 -1.42
CA ARG A 30 -49.70 3.91 -1.88
C ARG A 30 -49.45 5.39 -2.21
N GLY A 31 -49.88 6.00 -3.31
CA GLY A 31 -50.65 5.61 -4.49
C GLY A 31 -51.10 6.88 -5.25
N TRP A 32 -51.15 6.84 -6.59
CA TRP A 32 -51.93 7.66 -7.55
C TRP A 32 -51.77 9.22 -7.52
N THR A 33 -51.44 9.89 -8.61
CA THR A 33 -52.33 10.18 -9.77
C THR A 33 -51.54 10.87 -10.92
N ALA A 34 -52.11 10.81 -12.12
CA ALA A 34 -51.48 11.16 -13.40
C ALA A 34 -51.92 12.53 -13.99
N ARG A 35 -51.13 12.97 -14.99
CA ARG A 35 -51.41 13.86 -16.16
C ARG A 35 -51.18 15.40 -16.02
N PRO A 36 -50.98 16.13 -17.14
CA PRO A 36 -50.11 15.84 -18.29
C PRO A 36 -49.39 17.10 -18.91
N THR A 37 -48.56 16.84 -19.93
CA THR A 37 -48.16 17.70 -21.08
C THR A 37 -47.26 18.94 -20.85
N ARG A 38 -46.12 19.00 -21.56
CA ARG A 38 -45.96 19.72 -22.85
C ARG A 38 -44.54 19.53 -23.44
N HIS A 39 -44.52 19.20 -24.72
CA HIS A 39 -43.45 19.27 -25.73
C HIS A 39 -43.93 20.29 -26.81
N PRO A 40 -43.17 20.76 -27.83
CA PRO A 40 -41.73 20.70 -28.18
C PRO A 40 -41.24 22.13 -28.63
N PRO A 41 -40.45 22.45 -29.71
CA PRO A 41 -39.96 21.74 -30.93
C PRO A 41 -38.41 21.53 -30.93
N VAL A 42 -37.81 20.46 -31.45
CA VAL A 42 -37.67 19.92 -32.84
C VAL A 42 -37.18 20.95 -33.87
N CYS A 43 -35.92 20.79 -34.30
CA CYS A 43 -35.41 21.23 -35.60
C CYS A 43 -34.68 20.07 -36.28
N ARG A 44 -35.03 19.82 -37.55
CA ARG A 44 -34.41 18.94 -38.56
C ARG A 44 -34.70 19.59 -39.92
N PRO A 45 -34.07 19.21 -41.05
CA PRO A 45 -32.77 18.56 -41.28
C PRO A 45 -31.94 19.27 -42.38
N CYS A 46 -30.64 18.97 -42.52
CA CYS A 46 -29.92 19.20 -43.79
C CYS A 46 -29.69 17.86 -44.50
N ARG A 47 -30.23 17.76 -45.72
CA ARG A 47 -30.06 16.67 -46.69
C ARG A 47 -28.62 16.70 -47.24
N ARG A 48 -27.93 15.55 -47.23
CA ARG A 48 -27.73 14.62 -48.37
C ARG A 48 -26.72 15.13 -49.40
N THR A 49 -25.54 14.52 -49.39
CA THR A 49 -24.82 14.17 -50.61
C THR A 49 -24.36 12.73 -50.50
N GLU A 50 -24.95 11.89 -51.33
CA GLU A 50 -24.47 10.54 -51.63
C GLU A 50 -23.14 10.67 -52.39
N ASN A 51 -22.15 9.88 -52.00
CA ASN A 51 -21.13 9.44 -52.94
C ASN A 51 -20.86 7.96 -52.70
N ARG A 52 -21.36 7.13 -53.62
CA ARG A 52 -20.89 5.76 -53.82
C ARG A 52 -19.50 5.84 -54.44
N PHE A 53 -18.51 5.29 -53.75
CA PHE A 53 -17.32 4.75 -54.39
C PHE A 53 -17.13 3.31 -53.93
N HIS A 54 -17.15 2.40 -54.89
CA HIS A 54 -16.68 1.02 -54.73
C HIS A 54 -15.15 1.00 -54.67
N GLY A 55 -14.62 0.11 -53.83
CA GLY A 55 -13.38 -0.58 -54.16
C GLY A 55 -12.25 -0.45 -53.13
N ARG A 56 -11.81 -1.64 -52.69
CA ARG A 56 -10.54 -1.97 -52.04
C ARG A 56 -10.43 -1.69 -50.54
N GLN A 57 -10.86 -2.72 -49.81
CA GLN A 57 -10.11 -3.33 -48.72
C GLN A 57 -8.60 -3.20 -48.99
N SER A 58 -7.93 -2.33 -48.25
CA SER A 58 -6.48 -2.30 -48.13
C SER A 58 -6.15 -2.54 -46.66
N ASP A 59 -6.02 -3.81 -46.32
CA ASP A 59 -5.04 -4.28 -45.34
C ASP A 59 -3.70 -3.65 -45.70
N ARG A 60 -3.30 -2.59 -44.98
CA ARG A 60 -1.90 -2.19 -44.83
C ARG A 60 -1.71 -1.53 -43.47
N ASP A 61 -0.97 -2.26 -42.65
CA ASP A 61 0.10 -1.76 -41.80
C ASP A 61 -0.32 -0.99 -40.54
N HIS A 62 -1.01 -1.69 -39.63
CA HIS A 62 -0.62 -1.59 -38.22
C HIS A 62 0.72 -2.29 -38.07
N ALA A 63 1.80 -1.59 -38.46
CA ALA A 63 3.16 -1.96 -38.13
C ALA A 63 3.21 -2.22 -36.61
N GLY A 64 3.62 -3.43 -36.24
CA GLY A 64 3.52 -3.97 -34.89
C GLY A 64 4.01 -2.99 -33.82
N MET A 65 3.08 -2.53 -32.99
CA MET A 65 3.42 -2.13 -31.64
C MET A 65 3.95 -3.39 -30.95
N ASP A 66 5.23 -3.31 -30.61
CA ASP A 66 5.96 -4.25 -29.78
C ASP A 66 5.11 -4.63 -28.55
N LEU A 67 4.35 -5.72 -28.65
CA LEU A 67 3.55 -6.26 -27.56
C LEU A 67 4.54 -6.89 -26.59
N ALA A 68 5.14 -6.05 -25.75
CA ALA A 68 5.93 -6.47 -24.59
C ALA A 68 5.09 -7.52 -23.83
N ALA A 69 5.47 -8.78 -23.96
CA ALA A 69 4.67 -9.87 -23.46
C ALA A 69 4.92 -10.02 -21.95
N TRP A 70 3.87 -9.85 -21.17
CA TRP A 70 3.90 -10.26 -19.77
C TRP A 70 4.10 -11.78 -19.68
N HIS A 71 5.20 -12.18 -19.04
CA HIS A 71 5.40 -13.56 -18.62
C HIS A 71 4.80 -13.73 -17.24
N LEU A 72 3.67 -14.43 -17.14
CA LEU A 72 2.98 -14.71 -15.88
C LEU A 72 3.30 -16.10 -15.38
N THR A 73 3.52 -16.26 -14.07
CA THR A 73 3.89 -17.53 -13.45
C THR A 73 3.38 -17.63 -12.02
N HIS A 74 3.15 -18.85 -11.55
CA HIS A 74 2.89 -19.16 -10.14
C HIS A 74 4.15 -19.70 -9.43
N ASP A 75 5.25 -19.85 -10.18
CA ASP A 75 6.52 -20.33 -9.68
C ASP A 75 7.41 -19.15 -9.27
N LEU A 76 7.71 -19.08 -7.97
CA LEU A 76 8.57 -18.04 -7.40
C LEU A 76 10.01 -18.13 -7.91
N ASP A 77 10.53 -19.33 -8.15
CA ASP A 77 11.92 -19.52 -8.57
C ASP A 77 12.11 -19.10 -10.04
N ASP A 78 11.15 -19.39 -10.91
CA ASP A 78 11.13 -18.86 -12.29
C ASP A 78 11.01 -17.32 -12.29
N PHE A 79 10.10 -16.77 -11.48
CA PHE A 79 9.98 -15.32 -11.33
C PHE A 79 11.28 -14.67 -10.87
N LEU A 80 11.93 -15.23 -9.83
CA LEU A 80 13.18 -14.69 -9.30
C LEU A 80 14.34 -14.86 -10.26
N THR A 81 14.39 -15.96 -11.02
CA THR A 81 15.41 -16.20 -12.05
C THR A 81 15.42 -15.07 -13.09
N ARG A 82 14.24 -14.59 -13.48
CA ARG A 82 14.08 -13.48 -14.45
C ARG A 82 14.18 -12.10 -13.80
N GLY A 83 13.48 -11.90 -12.68
CA GLY A 83 13.21 -10.58 -12.11
C GLY A 83 14.26 -10.07 -11.13
N THR A 84 15.13 -10.91 -10.57
CA THR A 84 16.04 -10.50 -9.48
C THR A 84 16.96 -9.34 -9.87
N GLY A 85 17.52 -9.36 -11.09
CA GLY A 85 18.38 -8.28 -11.57
C GLY A 85 17.65 -6.94 -11.61
N PHE A 86 16.43 -6.93 -12.15
CA PHE A 86 15.58 -5.75 -12.19
C PHE A 86 15.17 -5.27 -10.79
N LEU A 87 14.74 -6.18 -9.91
CA LEU A 87 14.36 -5.84 -8.53
C LEU A 87 15.51 -5.16 -7.78
N ARG A 88 16.74 -5.65 -7.94
CA ARG A 88 17.94 -5.08 -7.32
C ARG A 88 18.44 -3.78 -7.95
N SER A 89 17.97 -3.42 -9.15
CA SER A 89 18.43 -2.20 -9.83
C SER A 89 18.00 -0.90 -9.14
N ARG A 90 16.88 -0.93 -8.42
CA ARG A 90 16.33 0.23 -7.70
C ARG A 90 15.78 -0.19 -6.33
N PRO A 91 16.63 -0.58 -5.37
CA PRO A 91 16.18 -1.19 -4.11
C PRO A 91 15.19 -0.34 -3.32
N ALA A 92 15.33 0.99 -3.35
CA ALA A 92 14.38 1.90 -2.74
C ALA A 92 12.97 1.77 -3.35
N LEU A 93 12.87 1.92 -4.66
CA LEU A 93 11.59 1.89 -5.37
C LEU A 93 10.98 0.48 -5.41
N HIS A 94 11.82 -0.55 -5.37
CA HIS A 94 11.43 -1.96 -5.39
C HIS A 94 11.40 -2.59 -3.97
N THR A 95 11.36 -1.77 -2.91
CA THR A 95 11.42 -2.26 -1.52
C THR A 95 10.32 -3.27 -1.19
N VAL A 96 9.08 -3.06 -1.67
CA VAL A 96 7.98 -3.99 -1.39
C VAL A 96 8.22 -5.36 -2.07
N PRO A 97 8.40 -5.47 -3.40
CA PRO A 97 8.65 -6.76 -4.04
C PRO A 97 9.89 -7.48 -3.50
N LEU A 98 10.97 -6.75 -3.17
CA LEU A 98 12.15 -7.33 -2.54
C LEU A 98 11.83 -7.97 -1.18
N THR A 99 11.12 -7.23 -0.31
CA THR A 99 10.78 -7.74 1.03
C THR A 99 9.74 -8.86 1.00
N VAL A 100 8.78 -8.81 0.07
CA VAL A 100 7.73 -9.84 -0.06
C VAL A 100 8.29 -11.13 -0.62
N THR A 101 9.09 -11.08 -1.69
CA THR A 101 9.65 -12.30 -2.27
C THR A 101 10.67 -13.00 -1.37
N ASP A 102 11.46 -12.25 -0.60
CA ASP A 102 12.31 -12.83 0.45
C ASP A 102 11.47 -13.54 1.52
N MET A 103 10.36 -12.94 1.95
CA MET A 103 9.45 -13.57 2.92
C MET A 103 8.83 -14.86 2.38
N LEU A 104 8.34 -14.84 1.13
CA LEU A 104 7.79 -16.03 0.47
C LEU A 104 8.82 -17.15 0.37
N ARG A 105 10.09 -16.81 0.06
CA ARG A 105 11.18 -17.78 -0.02
C ARG A 105 11.51 -18.41 1.34
N ARG A 106 11.43 -17.63 2.43
CA ARG A 106 11.79 -18.10 3.78
C ARG A 106 10.66 -18.83 4.50
N GLN A 107 9.41 -18.42 4.28
CA GLN A 107 8.25 -18.87 5.05
C GLN A 107 7.20 -19.61 4.20
N GLY A 108 7.41 -19.73 2.89
CA GLY A 108 6.52 -20.40 1.96
C GLY A 108 5.54 -19.46 1.26
N LEU A 109 4.94 -19.96 0.16
CA LEU A 109 4.08 -19.16 -0.73
C LEU A 109 2.78 -18.68 -0.08
N HIS A 110 2.33 -19.33 0.99
CA HIS A 110 1.05 -19.06 1.66
C HIS A 110 1.17 -18.19 2.91
N VAL A 111 2.35 -17.62 3.16
CA VAL A 111 2.61 -16.80 4.35
C VAL A 111 1.74 -15.54 4.48
N TYR A 112 1.07 -15.14 3.39
CA TYR A 112 0.15 -13.98 3.36
C TYR A 112 -1.31 -14.37 3.18
N GLY A 113 -1.62 -15.67 3.03
CA GLY A 113 -2.96 -16.18 2.78
C GLY A 113 -2.94 -17.47 1.94
N ASP A 114 -4.09 -18.15 1.91
CA ASP A 114 -4.22 -19.43 1.21
C ASP A 114 -4.28 -19.29 -0.32
N GLY A 115 -4.48 -18.08 -0.85
CA GLY A 115 -4.52 -17.82 -2.28
C GLY A 115 -3.17 -18.05 -2.95
N ALA A 116 -3.16 -18.72 -4.10
CA ALA A 116 -1.94 -18.95 -4.87
C ALA A 116 -1.35 -17.61 -5.35
N PRO A 117 -0.07 -17.31 -5.05
CA PRO A 117 0.57 -16.12 -5.57
C PRO A 117 0.63 -16.13 -7.10
N LEU A 118 0.45 -14.97 -7.72
CA LEU A 118 0.73 -14.74 -9.13
C LEU A 118 1.91 -13.78 -9.24
N PHE A 119 2.89 -14.13 -10.07
CA PHE A 119 4.04 -13.30 -10.37
C PHE A 119 4.08 -12.99 -11.86
N GLY A 120 4.81 -11.95 -12.25
CA GLY A 120 5.07 -11.72 -13.65
C GLY A 120 6.18 -10.73 -13.94
N THR A 121 6.83 -10.93 -15.08
CA THR A 121 7.87 -10.04 -15.62
C THR A 121 7.42 -9.46 -16.94
N LEU A 122 7.70 -8.18 -17.13
CA LEU A 122 7.54 -7.50 -18.41
C LEU A 122 8.93 -7.29 -19.02
N GLU A 123 9.15 -7.87 -20.19
CA GLU A 123 10.41 -7.78 -20.93
C GLU A 123 10.30 -6.74 -22.05
N ASP A 124 11.42 -6.10 -22.40
CA ASP A 124 11.56 -5.30 -23.62
C ASP A 124 11.92 -6.19 -24.84
N ALA A 125 11.96 -5.61 -26.04
CA ALA A 125 12.36 -6.32 -27.26
C ALA A 125 13.77 -6.95 -27.22
N ARG A 126 14.61 -6.56 -26.25
CA ARG A 126 15.97 -7.09 -26.05
C ARG A 126 16.02 -8.17 -24.96
N GLY A 127 14.88 -8.55 -24.38
CA GLY A 127 14.77 -9.51 -23.28
C GLY A 127 15.13 -8.94 -21.91
N GLY A 128 15.28 -7.61 -21.79
CA GLY A 128 15.51 -6.94 -20.53
C GLY A 128 14.23 -6.78 -19.72
N VAL A 129 14.21 -7.25 -18.47
CA VAL A 129 13.07 -7.01 -17.57
C VAL A 129 13.01 -5.53 -17.21
N ARG A 130 11.87 -4.90 -17.50
CA ARG A 130 11.62 -3.47 -17.25
C ARG A 130 10.54 -3.19 -16.22
N ALA A 131 9.73 -4.20 -15.87
CA ALA A 131 8.77 -4.13 -14.78
C ALA A 131 8.42 -5.53 -14.27
N VAL A 132 7.86 -5.57 -13.06
CA VAL A 132 7.32 -6.79 -12.47
C VAL A 132 5.95 -6.55 -11.85
N LEU A 133 5.19 -7.64 -11.74
CA LEU A 133 4.00 -7.73 -10.94
C LEU A 133 4.13 -8.86 -9.92
N PHE A 134 3.51 -8.69 -8.76
CA PHE A 134 3.20 -9.81 -7.89
C PHE A 134 1.86 -9.57 -7.20
N HIS A 135 1.13 -10.65 -6.97
CA HIS A 135 -0.12 -10.67 -6.22
C HIS A 135 -0.05 -11.82 -5.24
N THR A 136 -0.13 -11.53 -3.94
CA THR A 136 -0.20 -12.52 -2.86
C THR A 136 -1.56 -12.37 -2.16
N PRO A 137 -2.64 -12.99 -2.67
CA PRO A 137 -3.98 -12.77 -2.12
C PRO A 137 -4.02 -13.08 -0.61
N PRO A 138 -4.77 -12.28 0.19
CA PRO A 138 -5.71 -11.21 -0.21
C PRO A 138 -5.06 -9.81 -0.27
N GLN A 139 -3.73 -9.73 -0.34
CA GLN A 139 -3.04 -8.43 -0.46
C GLN A 139 -3.31 -7.79 -1.82
N ALA A 140 -3.15 -6.48 -1.92
CA ALA A 140 -3.30 -5.78 -3.20
C ALA A 140 -2.30 -6.34 -4.25
N LEU A 141 -2.72 -6.36 -5.51
CA LEU A 141 -1.81 -6.59 -6.62
C LEU A 141 -0.78 -5.45 -6.66
N SER A 142 0.50 -5.79 -6.70
CA SER A 142 1.59 -4.81 -6.69
C SER A 142 2.26 -4.72 -8.05
N LEU A 143 2.51 -3.50 -8.50
CA LEU A 143 3.25 -3.21 -9.74
C LEU A 143 4.43 -2.29 -9.45
N THR A 144 5.57 -2.57 -10.10
CA THR A 144 6.60 -1.54 -10.27
C THR A 144 6.17 -0.52 -11.33
N PRO A 145 6.79 0.66 -11.40
CA PRO A 145 6.37 1.70 -12.35
C PRO A 145 6.28 1.19 -13.79
N LEU A 146 5.19 1.56 -14.47
CA LEU A 146 4.89 1.23 -15.85
C LEU A 146 4.53 2.50 -16.64
N ALA A 147 4.69 2.45 -17.95
CA ALA A 147 4.00 3.40 -18.80
C ALA A 147 2.51 3.09 -18.85
N ALA A 148 1.65 4.10 -19.02
CA ALA A 148 0.20 3.93 -18.95
C ALA A 148 -0.33 2.84 -19.90
N GLN A 149 0.20 2.76 -21.12
CA GLN A 149 -0.18 1.74 -22.09
C GLN A 149 0.12 0.30 -21.61
N ASP A 150 1.20 0.10 -20.84
CA ASP A 150 1.56 -1.22 -20.32
C ASP A 150 0.70 -1.62 -19.12
N ALA A 151 0.32 -0.64 -18.28
CA ALA A 151 -0.62 -0.85 -17.19
C ALA A 151 -2.02 -1.21 -17.74
N MET A 152 -2.47 -0.52 -18.80
CA MET A 152 -3.70 -0.83 -19.52
C MET A 152 -3.66 -2.26 -20.11
N ALA A 153 -2.60 -2.60 -20.85
CA ALA A 153 -2.45 -3.93 -21.45
C ALA A 153 -2.42 -5.04 -20.38
N LEU A 154 -1.81 -4.79 -19.22
CA LEU A 154 -1.86 -5.73 -18.10
C LEU A 154 -3.28 -5.90 -17.54
N ALA A 155 -4.02 -4.79 -17.35
CA ALA A 155 -5.41 -4.84 -16.88
C ALA A 155 -6.28 -5.69 -17.83
N GLU A 156 -6.15 -5.49 -19.15
CA GLU A 156 -6.81 -6.31 -20.17
C GLU A 156 -6.45 -7.80 -20.04
N ARG A 157 -5.15 -8.09 -19.94
CA ARG A 157 -4.65 -9.47 -19.83
C ARG A 157 -5.17 -10.17 -18.58
N LEU A 158 -5.17 -9.50 -17.43
CA LEU A 158 -5.68 -10.05 -16.17
C LEU A 158 -7.20 -10.26 -16.21
N ALA A 159 -7.95 -9.37 -16.88
CA ALA A 159 -9.38 -9.52 -17.08
C ALA A 159 -9.71 -10.71 -17.99
N ASP A 160 -8.98 -10.90 -19.08
CA ASP A 160 -9.13 -12.07 -19.97
C ASP A 160 -8.87 -13.39 -19.25
N LEU A 161 -7.90 -13.39 -18.32
CA LEU A 161 -7.59 -14.54 -17.46
C LEU A 161 -8.60 -14.72 -16.31
N ARG A 162 -9.53 -13.77 -16.11
CA ARG A 162 -10.44 -13.70 -14.97
C ARG A 162 -9.70 -13.79 -13.63
N HIS A 163 -8.51 -13.19 -13.57
CA HIS A 163 -7.73 -13.12 -12.33
C HIS A 163 -8.42 -12.15 -11.37
N PRO A 164 -8.73 -12.55 -10.12
CA PRO A 164 -9.40 -11.66 -9.18
C PRO A 164 -8.44 -10.55 -8.74
N VAL A 165 -8.80 -9.30 -9.00
CA VAL A 165 -8.10 -8.11 -8.52
C VAL A 165 -9.08 -7.29 -7.68
N THR A 166 -8.96 -7.40 -6.36
CA THR A 166 -9.78 -6.62 -5.42
C THR A 166 -9.17 -5.28 -5.10
N ARG A 167 -7.83 -5.17 -5.19
CA ARG A 167 -7.08 -3.93 -4.99
C ARG A 167 -5.80 -3.93 -5.80
N ILE A 168 -5.33 -2.74 -6.15
CA ILE A 168 -4.01 -2.50 -6.71
C ILE A 168 -3.25 -1.50 -5.85
N SER A 169 -1.96 -1.73 -5.62
CA SER A 169 -1.05 -0.78 -4.99
C SER A 169 0.20 -0.62 -5.85
N ALA A 170 0.47 0.59 -6.32
CA ALA A 170 1.63 0.87 -7.17
C ALA A 170 2.08 2.32 -7.00
N GLU A 171 3.17 2.68 -7.67
CA GLU A 171 3.52 4.09 -7.89
C GLU A 171 2.30 4.82 -8.47
N ARG A 172 2.05 6.05 -8.03
CA ARG A 172 0.80 6.79 -8.23
C ARG A 172 0.32 6.75 -9.68
N ASP A 173 1.18 7.13 -10.63
CA ASP A 173 0.77 7.26 -12.03
C ASP A 173 0.48 5.87 -12.63
N THR A 174 1.21 4.84 -12.20
CA THR A 174 0.94 3.43 -12.57
C THR A 174 -0.37 2.89 -11.98
N ALA A 175 -0.64 3.22 -10.72
CA ALA A 175 -1.86 2.81 -10.03
C ALA A 175 -3.09 3.47 -10.66
N GLU A 176 -3.01 4.77 -10.98
CA GLU A 176 -4.04 5.53 -11.67
C GLU A 176 -4.32 4.95 -13.07
N ALA A 177 -3.29 4.70 -13.87
CA ALA A 177 -3.46 4.12 -15.21
C ALA A 177 -4.13 2.74 -15.18
N PHE A 178 -3.78 1.88 -14.21
CA PHE A 178 -4.45 0.59 -14.04
C PHE A 178 -5.89 0.75 -13.56
N ALA A 179 -6.13 1.64 -12.59
CA ALA A 179 -7.45 1.91 -12.02
C ALA A 179 -8.43 2.51 -13.03
N ASP A 180 -7.95 3.25 -14.03
CA ASP A 180 -8.77 3.74 -15.14
C ASP A 180 -9.10 2.63 -16.15
N ALA A 181 -8.18 1.70 -16.38
CA ALA A 181 -8.32 0.63 -17.36
C ALA A 181 -9.21 -0.53 -16.88
N TRP A 182 -9.08 -0.93 -15.62
CA TRP A 182 -9.73 -2.12 -15.07
C TRP A 182 -11.27 -2.07 -15.11
N PRO A 183 -11.95 -0.96 -14.73
CA PRO A 183 -13.41 -0.80 -14.84
C PRO A 183 -13.93 -0.97 -16.26
N LEU A 184 -13.19 -0.52 -17.28
CA LEU A 184 -13.63 -0.59 -18.68
C LEU A 184 -13.77 -2.03 -19.18
N ARG A 185 -13.02 -2.96 -18.59
CA ARG A 185 -13.03 -4.39 -18.96
C ARG A 185 -13.92 -5.26 -18.07
N THR A 186 -14.10 -4.86 -16.82
CA THR A 186 -14.75 -5.70 -15.79
C THR A 186 -16.08 -5.15 -15.29
N GLY A 187 -16.34 -3.86 -15.47
CA GLY A 187 -17.54 -3.17 -14.98
C GLY A 187 -17.50 -2.77 -13.51
N VAL A 188 -16.47 -3.16 -12.75
CA VAL A 188 -16.30 -2.80 -11.33
C VAL A 188 -15.86 -1.36 -11.17
N THR A 189 -16.20 -0.73 -10.04
CA THR A 189 -15.82 0.66 -9.76
C THR A 189 -14.47 0.73 -9.04
N ALA A 190 -13.59 1.63 -9.50
CA ALA A 190 -12.33 1.93 -8.82
C ALA A 190 -12.54 3.03 -7.76
N VAL A 191 -12.10 2.77 -6.53
CA VAL A 191 -12.17 3.71 -5.40
C VAL A 191 -10.76 3.91 -4.84
N LEU A 192 -10.33 5.16 -4.69
CA LEU A 192 -9.05 5.46 -4.04
C LEU A 192 -9.12 5.10 -2.55
N ASP A 193 -8.30 4.13 -2.14
CA ASP A 193 -8.25 3.59 -0.77
C ASP A 193 -7.18 4.32 0.06
N ALA A 194 -5.97 4.49 -0.47
CA ALA A 194 -4.87 5.09 0.27
C ALA A 194 -3.86 5.83 -0.63
N ARG A 195 -3.17 6.81 -0.04
CA ARG A 195 -2.06 7.53 -0.66
C ARG A 195 -0.86 7.56 0.29
N GLN A 196 0.28 7.08 -0.17
CA GLN A 196 1.48 7.00 0.66
C GLN A 196 2.68 7.61 -0.05
N ARG A 197 3.59 8.18 0.71
CA ARG A 197 4.91 8.60 0.23
C ARG A 197 5.97 7.62 0.70
N LEU A 198 6.77 7.13 -0.24
CA LEU A 198 8.04 6.47 0.05
C LEU A 198 9.10 7.54 0.32
N TYR A 199 9.71 7.47 1.49
CA TYR A 199 10.84 8.30 1.89
C TYR A 199 12.13 7.46 1.92
N ARG A 200 13.24 8.12 1.61
CA ARG A 200 14.62 7.63 1.78
C ARG A 200 15.37 8.56 2.72
N LEU A 201 16.12 8.01 3.66
CA LEU A 201 17.08 8.77 4.47
C LEU A 201 18.27 9.21 3.62
N VAL A 202 18.56 10.51 3.58
CA VAL A 202 19.72 11.05 2.86
C VAL A 202 20.86 11.30 3.83
N GLU A 203 20.61 12.11 4.85
CA GLU A 203 21.55 12.42 5.92
C GLU A 203 20.77 12.45 7.23
N LEU A 204 21.19 11.65 8.21
CA LEU A 204 20.44 11.55 9.46
C LEU A 204 20.63 12.80 10.31
N ALA A 205 19.53 13.52 10.54
CA ALA A 205 19.48 14.62 11.48
C ALA A 205 18.81 14.15 12.79
N VAL A 206 19.61 14.06 13.86
CA VAL A 206 19.12 13.69 15.19
C VAL A 206 18.45 14.90 15.86
N PRO A 207 17.30 14.75 16.53
CA PRO A 207 16.69 15.85 17.29
C PRO A 207 17.62 16.37 18.39
N GLU A 208 17.81 17.70 18.46
CA GLU A 208 18.65 18.36 19.46
C GLU A 208 17.85 19.43 20.26
N PRO A 209 17.81 19.34 21.61
CA PRO A 209 18.26 18.20 22.41
C PRO A 209 17.34 16.98 22.19
N PRO A 210 17.84 15.74 22.34
CA PRO A 210 16.99 14.58 22.31
C PRO A 210 16.01 14.60 23.51
N PRO A 211 14.80 14.02 23.37
CA PRO A 211 13.91 13.86 24.50
C PRO A 211 14.57 12.97 25.57
N ALA A 212 14.19 13.14 26.84
CA ALA A 212 14.72 12.30 27.91
C ALA A 212 14.43 10.80 27.65
N GLY A 213 15.44 9.96 27.90
CA GLY A 213 15.32 8.51 27.70
C GLY A 213 16.50 7.92 26.96
N ARG A 214 16.32 6.68 26.48
CA ARG A 214 17.31 5.95 25.69
C ARG A 214 16.63 4.93 24.77
N ALA A 215 17.32 4.55 23.70
CA ALA A 215 16.90 3.41 22.90
C ALA A 215 17.32 2.08 23.54
N ARG A 216 16.47 1.06 23.39
CA ARG A 216 16.74 -0.34 23.74
C ARG A 216 16.14 -1.26 22.68
N VAL A 217 16.86 -2.30 22.29
CA VAL A 217 16.29 -3.37 21.44
C VAL A 217 15.28 -4.19 22.26
N ALA A 218 14.10 -4.43 21.69
CA ALA A 218 13.08 -5.24 22.35
C ALA A 218 13.52 -6.71 22.47
N GLY A 219 13.22 -7.32 23.62
CA GLY A 219 13.51 -8.73 23.90
C GLY A 219 12.23 -9.55 24.14
N PRO A 220 12.35 -10.86 24.42
CA PRO A 220 11.19 -11.75 24.58
C PRO A 220 10.16 -11.29 25.61
N GLY A 221 10.59 -10.60 26.67
CA GLY A 221 9.71 -10.05 27.70
C GLY A 221 8.81 -8.89 27.22
N ASP A 222 9.11 -8.27 26.07
CA ASP A 222 8.32 -7.18 25.51
C ASP A 222 7.16 -7.69 24.63
N ARG A 223 7.04 -8.99 24.38
CA ARG A 223 6.09 -9.58 23.41
C ARG A 223 4.66 -9.03 23.55
N GLU A 224 4.11 -9.05 24.76
CA GLU A 224 2.73 -8.59 24.98
C GLU A 224 2.56 -7.09 24.74
N LEU A 225 3.58 -6.29 25.05
CA LEU A 225 3.59 -4.86 24.76
C LEU A 225 3.59 -4.62 23.25
N LEU A 226 4.44 -5.35 22.52
CA LEU A 226 4.56 -5.25 21.08
C LEU A 226 3.26 -5.62 20.36
N MET A 227 2.58 -6.68 20.80
CA MET A 227 1.26 -7.06 20.28
C MET A 227 0.25 -5.91 20.44
N ARG A 228 0.10 -5.37 21.67
CA ARG A 228 -0.83 -4.28 21.94
C ARG A 228 -0.51 -3.03 21.13
N TRP A 229 0.76 -2.61 21.10
CA TRP A 229 1.17 -1.42 20.37
C TRP A 229 1.08 -1.58 18.86
N HIS A 230 1.26 -2.79 18.32
CA HIS A 230 0.99 -3.07 16.93
C HIS A 230 -0.50 -2.91 16.59
N ASP A 231 -1.39 -3.46 17.42
CA ASP A 231 -2.84 -3.29 17.23
C ASP A 231 -3.27 -1.84 17.31
N GLU A 232 -2.80 -1.12 18.33
CA GLU A 232 -3.06 0.31 18.46
C GLU A 232 -2.52 1.11 17.27
N PHE A 233 -1.35 0.74 16.73
CA PHE A 233 -0.82 1.33 15.51
C PHE A 233 -1.70 1.06 14.30
N VAL A 234 -2.12 -0.19 14.07
CA VAL A 234 -2.97 -0.57 12.94
C VAL A 234 -4.28 0.22 12.97
N VAL A 235 -4.91 0.32 14.14
CA VAL A 235 -6.12 1.13 14.36
C VAL A 235 -5.83 2.62 14.11
N ALA A 236 -4.78 3.17 14.71
CA ALA A 236 -4.46 4.60 14.60
C ALA A 236 -4.06 5.03 13.17
N ALA A 237 -3.46 4.12 12.40
CA ALA A 237 -3.04 4.36 11.03
C ALA A 237 -4.13 4.02 10.00
N GLY A 238 -5.31 3.53 10.43
CA GLY A 238 -6.39 3.11 9.53
C GLY A 238 -5.98 1.96 8.60
N LEU A 239 -4.96 1.18 9.00
CA LEU A 239 -4.46 0.07 8.19
C LEU A 239 -5.40 -1.12 8.36
N ARG A 240 -5.50 -1.95 7.32
CA ARG A 240 -6.19 -3.23 7.43
C ARG A 240 -5.36 -4.18 8.28
N MET A 241 -6.02 -4.98 9.12
CA MET A 241 -5.37 -6.04 9.90
C MET A 241 -4.59 -6.96 8.96
N GLY A 242 -3.30 -7.13 9.25
CA GLY A 242 -2.39 -8.01 8.52
C GLY A 242 -2.25 -9.35 9.23
N ARG A 243 -1.01 -9.74 9.54
CA ARG A 243 -0.71 -10.90 10.39
C ARG A 243 -1.33 -10.75 11.77
N GLU A 244 -1.55 -11.89 12.42
CA GLU A 244 -1.92 -11.93 13.83
C GLU A 244 -0.85 -11.18 14.67
N PRO A 245 -1.24 -10.34 15.65
CA PRO A 245 -0.30 -9.49 16.40
C PRO A 245 0.81 -10.26 17.11
N GLY A 246 0.52 -11.44 17.64
CA GLY A 246 1.50 -12.35 18.24
C GLY A 246 2.52 -12.84 17.23
N GLU A 247 2.07 -13.37 16.08
CA GLU A 247 2.97 -13.77 14.98
C GLU A 247 3.82 -12.62 14.48
N TRP A 248 3.25 -11.41 14.40
CA TRP A 248 4.00 -10.21 14.06
C TRP A 248 5.10 -9.94 15.09
N ALA A 249 4.76 -9.92 16.39
CA ALA A 249 5.73 -9.66 17.45
C ALA A 249 6.85 -10.69 17.45
N ASP A 250 6.50 -11.98 17.41
CA ASP A 250 7.46 -13.10 17.41
C ASP A 250 8.42 -13.03 16.23
N ALA A 251 7.90 -12.76 15.03
CA ALA A 251 8.72 -12.62 13.84
C ALA A 251 9.76 -11.50 13.97
N ARG A 252 9.44 -10.37 14.61
CA ARG A 252 10.39 -9.26 14.81
C ARG A 252 11.37 -9.52 15.94
N LEU A 253 10.89 -10.11 17.05
CA LEU A 253 11.73 -10.47 18.18
C LEU A 253 12.83 -11.45 17.78
N ALA A 254 12.53 -12.40 16.87
CA ALA A 254 13.49 -13.40 16.38
C ALA A 254 14.77 -12.82 15.76
N TYR A 255 14.77 -11.57 15.29
CA TYR A 255 15.96 -10.90 14.72
C TYR A 255 16.27 -9.54 15.35
N GLY A 256 15.64 -9.19 16.49
CA GLY A 256 15.84 -7.89 17.12
C GLY A 256 15.30 -6.71 16.30
N GLY A 257 14.21 -6.93 15.56
CA GLY A 257 13.63 -5.98 14.59
C GLY A 257 12.85 -4.82 15.20
N ILE A 258 12.84 -4.64 16.52
CA ILE A 258 12.12 -3.55 17.19
C ILE A 258 13.05 -2.84 18.15
N THR A 259 13.08 -1.51 18.05
CA THR A 259 13.69 -0.61 19.03
C THR A 259 12.60 0.09 19.82
N LEU A 260 12.73 0.08 21.14
CA LEU A 260 11.92 0.83 22.09
C LEU A 260 12.67 2.08 22.53
N TRP A 261 11.95 3.18 22.70
CA TRP A 261 12.44 4.33 23.48
C TRP A 261 11.92 4.20 24.90
N GLU A 262 12.83 4.13 25.86
CA GLU A 262 12.52 4.06 27.28
C GLU A 262 12.67 5.44 27.92
N ALA A 263 11.70 5.83 28.74
CA ALA A 263 11.86 6.96 29.66
C ALA A 263 12.97 6.64 30.70
N PRO A 264 13.47 7.65 31.46
CA PRO A 264 14.53 7.43 32.45
C PRO A 264 14.25 6.35 33.50
N ASP A 265 12.97 6.10 33.81
CA ASP A 265 12.50 5.06 34.73
C ASP A 265 12.46 3.65 34.11
N GLY A 266 12.83 3.51 32.84
CA GLY A 266 12.80 2.25 32.10
C GLY A 266 11.46 1.95 31.41
N THR A 267 10.45 2.81 31.55
CA THR A 267 9.14 2.59 30.92
C THR A 267 9.22 2.79 29.41
N PRO A 268 8.82 1.83 28.56
CA PRO A 268 8.70 2.05 27.13
C PRO A 268 7.65 3.12 26.80
N VAL A 269 8.04 4.13 26.02
CA VAL A 269 7.15 5.25 25.63
C VAL A 269 6.95 5.38 24.12
N SER A 270 7.76 4.71 23.30
CA SER A 270 7.62 4.66 21.83
C SER A 270 8.33 3.44 21.26
N MET A 271 7.91 2.99 20.08
CA MET A 271 8.60 1.95 19.31
C MET A 271 8.87 2.36 17.86
N ALA A 272 9.92 1.80 17.27
CA ALA A 272 10.10 1.72 15.83
C ALA A 272 10.56 0.31 15.44
N GLY A 273 9.92 -0.25 14.41
CA GLY A 273 10.34 -1.49 13.77
C GLY A 273 11.22 -1.27 12.56
N ALA A 274 12.04 -2.25 12.23
CA ALA A 274 12.84 -2.32 11.03
C ALA A 274 12.69 -3.70 10.39
N THR A 275 12.54 -3.77 9.08
CA THR A 275 12.65 -5.04 8.35
C THR A 275 14.09 -5.57 8.42
N PRO A 276 14.31 -6.86 8.14
CA PRO A 276 15.65 -7.35 7.80
C PRO A 276 16.23 -6.54 6.64
N GLU A 277 17.56 -6.48 6.57
CA GLU A 277 18.28 -5.93 5.43
C GLU A 277 18.10 -6.87 4.24
N ILE A 278 17.58 -6.34 3.13
CA ILE A 278 17.41 -7.06 1.88
C ILE A 278 17.85 -6.14 0.73
N ALA A 279 18.85 -6.56 -0.03
CA ALA A 279 19.36 -5.87 -1.23
C ALA A 279 19.81 -4.42 -0.97
N GLY A 280 20.51 -4.20 0.14
CA GLY A 280 20.99 -2.93 0.64
C GLY A 280 19.95 -2.13 1.44
N GLN A 281 18.67 -2.53 1.47
CA GLN A 281 17.62 -1.72 2.08
C GLN A 281 17.03 -2.28 3.37
N VAL A 282 16.67 -1.36 4.26
CA VAL A 282 15.87 -1.58 5.47
C VAL A 282 14.69 -0.63 5.44
N ARG A 283 13.49 -1.14 5.75
CA ARG A 283 12.29 -0.31 5.90
C ARG A 283 11.92 -0.15 7.37
N VAL A 284 11.82 1.09 7.83
CA VAL A 284 11.33 1.46 9.15
C VAL A 284 9.80 1.42 9.15
N ALA A 285 9.23 0.44 9.86
CA ALA A 285 7.81 0.31 10.14
C ALA A 285 7.54 -0.80 11.17
N PRO A 286 6.54 -0.63 12.05
CA PRO A 286 5.78 0.58 12.33
C PRO A 286 6.58 1.57 13.19
N VAL A 287 6.13 2.83 13.28
CA VAL A 287 6.57 3.78 14.30
C VAL A 287 5.34 4.16 15.12
N TYR A 288 5.39 3.95 16.43
CA TYR A 288 4.24 4.16 17.29
C TYR A 288 4.60 4.80 18.62
N THR A 289 3.82 5.82 18.98
CA THR A 289 3.82 6.47 20.29
C THR A 289 2.35 6.51 20.79
N PRO A 290 2.05 5.96 21.99
CA PRO A 290 0.71 6.03 22.57
C PRO A 290 0.15 7.45 22.61
N ALA A 291 -1.15 7.62 22.37
CA ALA A 291 -1.77 8.92 22.17
C ALA A 291 -1.47 9.93 23.29
N HIS A 292 -1.51 9.49 24.55
CA HIS A 292 -1.24 10.32 25.73
C HIS A 292 0.24 10.70 25.92
N LEU A 293 1.15 10.13 25.12
CA LEU A 293 2.60 10.40 25.13
C LEU A 293 3.08 11.16 23.88
N ARG A 294 2.19 11.48 22.94
CA ARG A 294 2.53 12.22 21.72
C ARG A 294 2.92 13.67 22.01
N GLY A 295 3.60 14.30 21.06
CA GLY A 295 4.05 15.69 21.17
C GLY A 295 5.33 15.89 21.99
N ARG A 296 5.97 14.81 22.45
CA ARG A 296 7.17 14.83 23.31
C ARG A 296 8.47 14.44 22.60
N GLY A 297 8.45 14.32 21.27
CA GLY A 297 9.63 13.97 20.47
C GLY A 297 10.01 12.49 20.41
N TYR A 298 9.37 11.59 21.17
CA TYR A 298 9.76 10.18 21.25
C TYR A 298 9.74 9.43 19.92
N ALA A 299 8.74 9.65 19.06
CA ALA A 299 8.70 9.06 17.72
C ALA A 299 9.93 9.44 16.89
N GLY A 300 10.40 10.69 17.03
CA GLY A 300 11.59 11.16 16.34
C GLY A 300 12.86 10.52 16.86
N ALA A 301 13.01 10.45 18.18
CA ALA A 301 14.16 9.80 18.82
C ALA A 301 14.27 8.32 18.42
N VAL A 302 13.19 7.54 18.56
CA VAL A 302 13.22 6.11 18.22
C VAL A 302 13.44 5.86 16.72
N THR A 303 12.90 6.74 15.86
CA THR A 303 13.13 6.66 14.40
C THR A 303 14.59 6.98 14.06
N ALA A 304 15.18 8.01 14.69
CA ALA A 304 16.58 8.35 14.47
C ALA A 304 17.49 7.18 14.88
N GLU A 305 17.24 6.58 16.05
CA GLU A 305 18.05 5.47 16.56
C GLU A 305 17.95 4.20 15.71
N VAL A 306 16.75 3.80 15.29
CA VAL A 306 16.61 2.62 14.42
C VAL A 306 17.27 2.84 13.06
N SER A 307 17.25 4.08 12.57
CA SER A 307 17.89 4.46 11.30
C SER A 307 19.41 4.45 11.40
N ARG A 308 19.96 5.05 12.46
CA ARG A 308 21.39 5.02 12.79
C ARG A 308 21.88 3.57 12.86
N ALA A 309 21.16 2.73 13.61
CA ALA A 309 21.51 1.33 13.76
C ALA A 309 21.44 0.54 12.43
N ALA A 310 20.53 0.90 11.51
CA ALA A 310 20.48 0.29 10.18
C ALA A 310 21.71 0.68 9.34
N LEU A 311 22.10 1.96 9.35
CA LEU A 311 23.29 2.46 8.65
C LEU A 311 24.58 1.83 9.19
N GLU A 312 24.72 1.73 10.51
CA GLU A 312 25.87 1.09 11.17
C GLU A 312 26.01 -0.40 10.83
N ARG A 313 24.89 -1.07 10.52
CA ARG A 313 24.85 -2.46 10.04
C ARG A 313 25.07 -2.58 8.52
N GLY A 314 25.34 -1.48 7.82
CA GLY A 314 25.70 -1.47 6.41
C GLY A 314 24.52 -1.33 5.44
N ALA A 315 23.32 -0.97 5.91
CA ALA A 315 22.23 -0.64 4.99
C ALA A 315 22.61 0.60 4.16
N THR A 316 22.50 0.50 2.84
CA THR A 316 22.70 1.63 1.91
C THR A 316 21.45 2.46 1.72
N GLU A 317 20.29 1.90 2.08
CA GLU A 317 18.98 2.50 1.91
C GLU A 317 18.16 2.32 3.19
N VAL A 318 17.80 3.41 3.87
CA VAL A 318 16.84 3.38 4.98
C VAL A 318 15.56 4.07 4.54
N LEU A 319 14.48 3.30 4.50
CA LEU A 319 13.24 3.67 3.85
C LEU A 319 12.08 3.70 4.83
N LEU A 320 11.02 4.44 4.51
CA LEU A 320 9.73 4.33 5.20
C LEU A 320 8.60 4.77 4.29
N PHE A 321 7.40 4.27 4.58
CA PHE A 321 6.16 4.78 3.99
C PHE A 321 5.43 5.65 5.01
N THR A 322 4.72 6.66 4.52
CA THR A 322 3.84 7.50 5.34
C THR A 322 2.62 7.89 4.55
N ASP A 323 1.45 7.90 5.19
CA ASP A 323 0.25 8.48 4.60
C ASP A 323 0.49 9.95 4.23
N LEU A 324 0.19 10.32 2.99
CA LEU A 324 0.31 11.69 2.49
C LEU A 324 -0.60 12.66 3.25
N ALA A 325 -1.72 12.18 3.81
CA ALA A 325 -2.65 12.98 4.60
C ALA A 325 -2.19 13.23 6.05
N ASN A 326 -1.07 12.65 6.49
CA ASN A 326 -0.56 12.83 7.87
C ASN A 326 0.57 13.88 7.93
N PRO A 327 0.26 15.18 8.13
CA PRO A 327 1.27 16.25 8.12
C PRO A 327 2.30 16.10 9.24
N THR A 328 1.91 15.53 10.39
CA THR A 328 2.79 15.36 11.55
C THR A 328 3.93 14.40 11.25
N SER A 329 3.60 13.21 10.72
CA SER A 329 4.61 12.21 10.35
C SER A 329 5.47 12.69 9.19
N ASN A 330 4.87 13.31 8.17
CA ASN A 330 5.62 13.87 7.04
C ASN A 330 6.63 14.94 7.50
N ALA A 331 6.22 15.87 8.36
CA ALA A 331 7.12 16.89 8.92
C ALA A 331 8.19 16.29 9.84
N LEU A 332 7.86 15.21 10.58
CA LEU A 332 8.83 14.50 11.39
C LEU A 332 9.94 13.90 10.52
N TYR A 333 9.59 13.08 9.53
CA TYR A 333 10.59 12.37 8.72
C TYR A 333 11.48 13.33 7.92
N GLN A 334 10.91 14.42 7.39
CA GLN A 334 11.71 15.45 6.70
C GLN A 334 12.72 16.14 7.61
N ARG A 335 12.36 16.40 8.88
CA ARG A 335 13.28 16.96 9.89
C ARG A 335 14.38 15.98 10.28
N LEU A 336 14.11 14.68 10.24
CA LEU A 336 15.12 13.63 10.45
C LEU A 336 16.03 13.42 9.23
N GLY A 337 15.82 14.16 8.14
CA GLY A 337 16.64 14.11 6.93
C GLY A 337 16.18 13.11 5.87
N TYR A 338 14.96 12.59 6.01
CA TYR A 338 14.32 11.83 4.93
C TYR A 338 13.86 12.75 3.80
N ARG A 339 13.93 12.24 2.56
CA ARG A 339 13.47 12.90 1.33
C ARG A 339 12.55 11.97 0.53
N GLY A 340 11.54 12.54 -0.10
CA GLY A 340 10.55 11.78 -0.88
C GLY A 340 11.21 11.17 -2.11
N VAL A 341 10.88 9.90 -2.39
CA VAL A 341 11.36 9.14 -3.56
C VAL A 341 10.25 9.02 -4.59
N ALA A 342 9.07 8.58 -4.15
CA ALA A 342 7.90 8.38 -4.99
C ALA A 342 6.63 8.40 -4.13
N ASP A 343 5.51 8.74 -4.76
CA ASP A 343 4.19 8.59 -4.17
C ASP A 343 3.52 7.34 -4.73
N PHE A 344 2.80 6.63 -3.88
CA PHE A 344 2.09 5.40 -4.17
C PHE A 344 0.61 5.63 -3.90
N ALA A 345 -0.23 4.99 -4.71
CA ALA A 345 -1.67 4.97 -4.51
C ALA A 345 -2.15 3.52 -4.44
N THR A 346 -3.15 3.30 -3.60
CA THR A 346 -3.89 2.05 -3.54
C THR A 346 -5.32 2.33 -3.97
N TYR A 347 -5.81 1.55 -4.93
CA TYR A 347 -7.21 1.55 -5.34
C TYR A 347 -7.86 0.23 -4.95
N ALA A 348 -9.11 0.31 -4.49
CA ALA A 348 -9.99 -0.81 -4.31
C ALA A 348 -10.99 -0.90 -5.45
N PHE A 349 -11.39 -2.13 -5.77
CA PHE A 349 -12.37 -2.44 -6.79
C PHE A 349 -13.60 -3.07 -6.14
N GLU A 350 -14.73 -2.40 -6.29
CA GLU A 350 -16.00 -2.75 -5.67
C GLU A 350 -17.06 -2.97 -6.76
N ASP A 351 -17.95 -3.93 -6.54
CA ASP A 351 -19.04 -4.30 -7.47
C ASP A 351 -20.18 -3.26 -7.51
#